data_AF-A0A0M9WX02-F1
#
_entry.id   AF-A0A0M9WX02-F1
#
_cell.length_a   1.000
_cell.length_b   1.000
_cell.length_c   1.000
_cell.angle_alpha   90.00
_cell.angle_beta   90.00
_cell.angle_gamma   90.00
#
_symmetry.space_group_name_H-M   'P 1'
#
loop_
_entity.id
_entity.type
_entity.pdbx_description
1 polymer ?
#
loop_
_entity_poly.entity_id
_entity_poly.type
_entity_poly.pdbx_seq_one_letter_code
_entity_poly.pdbx_strand_id
1 'polypeptide(L)'
;MDIVVTIPKNEYENDDRETAVFDQGGYEQFWQLSRRPKNLNIGDRVYFVKNRRIESSMGVKRIEEKTTASCDVTNRNWSGCLIFMDDLRQEYIPNIKGFQGFHYRWW
;
A
#
# COMPACT_ATOMS: atom_id res chain seq x y z
N MET A 1 1.28 -12.65 7.79
CA MET A 1 0.70 -13.14 6.54
C MET A 1 0.56 -11.96 5.59
N ASP A 2 1.17 -12.04 4.41
CA ASP A 2 1.18 -10.93 3.45
C ASP A 2 -0.22 -10.57 2.97
N ILE A 3 -0.41 -9.30 2.61
CA ILE A 3 -1.64 -8.81 1.98
C ILE A 3 -1.37 -8.29 0.58
N VAL A 4 -2.44 -8.25 -0.21
CA VAL A 4 -2.45 -7.76 -1.57
C VAL A 4 -3.52 -6.69 -1.65
N VAL A 5 -3.16 -5.55 -2.21
CA VAL A 5 -4.05 -4.40 -2.41
C VAL A 5 -4.09 -4.08 -3.89
N THR A 6 -5.25 -3.69 -4.39
CA THR A 6 -5.36 -3.18 -5.77
C THR A 6 -5.44 -1.68 -5.73
N ILE A 7 -4.56 -1.01 -6.47
CA ILE A 7 -4.61 0.43 -6.65
C ILE A 7 -5.76 0.69 -7.64
N PRO A 8 -6.75 1.54 -7.32
CA PRO A 8 -7.77 1.91 -8.27
C PRO A 8 -7.16 2.74 -9.40
N LYS A 9 -7.62 2.56 -10.64
CA LYS A 9 -7.08 3.22 -11.84
C LYS A 9 -6.97 4.74 -11.71
N ASN A 10 -7.91 5.37 -11.00
CA ASN A 10 -7.94 6.82 -10.82
C ASN A 10 -6.84 7.33 -9.87
N GLU A 11 -6.25 6.46 -9.05
CA GLU A 11 -5.17 6.81 -8.11
C GLU A 11 -3.79 6.43 -8.67
N TYR A 12 -3.70 5.90 -9.89
CA TYR A 12 -2.40 5.55 -10.50
C TYR A 12 -1.47 6.74 -10.60
N GLU A 13 -1.97 7.91 -11.05
CA GLU A 13 -1.15 9.12 -11.17
C GLU A 13 -0.69 9.67 -9.82
N ASN A 14 -1.49 9.51 -8.76
CA ASN A 14 -1.10 9.92 -7.41
C ASN A 14 -0.05 8.96 -6.85
N ASP A 15 -0.25 7.66 -7.02
CA ASP A 15 0.70 6.61 -6.62
C ASP A 15 2.06 6.76 -7.32
N ASP A 16 2.09 7.07 -8.61
CA ASP A 16 3.33 7.34 -9.34
C ASP A 16 4.05 8.60 -8.81
N ARG A 17 3.30 9.64 -8.44
CA ARG A 17 3.86 10.86 -7.81
C ARG A 17 4.37 10.58 -6.40
N GLU A 18 3.62 9.87 -5.58
CA GLU A 18 4.01 9.50 -4.21
C GLU A 18 5.25 8.61 -4.22
N THR A 19 5.32 7.64 -5.13
CA THR A 19 6.51 6.79 -5.32
C THR A 19 7.73 7.59 -5.75
N ALA A 20 7.58 8.55 -6.67
CA ALA A 20 8.68 9.41 -7.10
C ALA A 20 9.21 10.33 -5.97
N VAL A 21 8.34 10.76 -5.07
CA VAL A 21 8.72 11.56 -3.88
C VAL A 21 9.34 10.69 -2.80
N PHE A 22 8.83 9.46 -2.61
CA PHE A 22 9.42 8.48 -1.69
C PHE A 22 10.87 8.14 -2.07
N ASP A 23 11.16 7.98 -3.35
CA ASP A 23 12.51 7.71 -3.88
C ASP A 23 13.51 8.84 -3.61
N GLN A 24 13.04 10.10 -3.51
CA GLN A 24 13.87 11.25 -3.17
C GLN A 24 14.31 11.29 -1.69
N GLY A 25 13.74 10.41 -0.86
CA GLY A 25 14.09 10.25 0.55
C GLY A 25 13.41 11.27 1.47
N GLY A 26 13.16 10.84 2.71
CA GLY A 26 12.58 11.70 3.76
C GLY A 26 11.06 11.59 3.93
N TYR A 27 10.38 10.77 3.13
CA TYR A 27 8.93 10.56 3.20
C TYR A 27 8.60 9.11 3.62
N GLU A 28 7.57 8.92 4.43
CA GLU A 28 7.04 7.58 4.79
C GLU A 28 5.82 7.28 3.93
N GLN A 29 5.82 6.14 3.22
CA GLN A 29 4.65 5.71 2.45
C GLN A 29 3.65 5.02 3.36
N PHE A 30 2.37 5.34 3.20
CA PHE A 30 1.30 4.71 3.95
C PHE A 30 0.10 4.37 3.08
N TRP A 31 -0.64 3.35 3.48
CA TRP A 31 -1.84 2.90 2.79
C TRP A 31 -3.00 2.79 3.77
N GLN A 32 -4.14 3.38 3.40
CA GLN A 32 -5.36 3.28 4.18
C GLN A 32 -6.12 2.02 3.82
N LEU A 33 -6.46 1.24 4.84
CA LEU A 33 -7.42 0.13 4.74
C LEU A 33 -8.70 0.47 5.49
N SER A 34 -9.82 -0.01 4.97
CA SER A 34 -11.13 0.12 5.62
C SER A 34 -11.19 -0.62 6.98
N ARG A 35 -10.35 -1.63 7.18
CA ARG A 35 -10.26 -2.44 8.41
C ARG A 35 -8.87 -3.03 8.58
N ARG A 36 -8.43 -3.26 9.83
CA ARG A 36 -7.18 -3.97 10.11
C ARG A 36 -7.26 -5.43 9.62
N PRO A 37 -6.28 -5.90 8.82
CA PRO A 37 -6.16 -7.32 8.54
C PRO A 37 -5.75 -8.06 9.82
N LYS A 38 -6.53 -9.05 10.24
CA LYS A 38 -6.30 -9.82 11.47
C LYS A 38 -4.95 -10.54 11.51
N ASN A 39 -4.44 -10.94 10.34
CA ASN A 39 -3.22 -11.76 10.22
C ASN A 39 -2.02 -10.98 9.66
N LEU A 40 -2.12 -9.66 9.54
CA LEU A 40 -1.00 -8.81 9.12
C LEU A 40 -0.23 -8.33 10.34
N ASN A 41 1.08 -8.60 10.31
CA ASN A 41 2.04 -8.25 11.34
C ASN A 41 3.11 -7.31 10.76
N ILE A 42 3.86 -6.67 11.66
CA ILE A 42 5.06 -5.91 11.31
C ILE A 42 6.09 -6.89 10.72
N GLY A 43 6.71 -6.52 9.61
CA GLY A 43 7.65 -7.34 8.84
C GLY A 43 7.01 -8.18 7.72
N ASP A 44 5.67 -8.31 7.69
CA ASP A 44 4.97 -8.87 6.52
C ASP A 44 5.05 -7.89 5.32
N ARG A 45 4.62 -8.33 4.13
CA ARG A 45 4.61 -7.48 2.94
C ARG A 45 3.20 -7.13 2.46
N VAL A 46 3.10 -5.95 1.87
CA VAL A 46 1.94 -5.47 1.10
C VAL A 46 2.31 -5.49 -0.37
N TYR A 47 1.54 -6.22 -1.17
CA TYR A 47 1.71 -6.32 -2.62
C TYR A 47 0.71 -5.43 -3.35
N PHE A 48 1.21 -4.59 -4.26
CA PHE A 48 0.40 -3.63 -5.00
C PHE A 48 0.07 -4.14 -6.39
N VAL A 49 -1.22 -4.31 -6.65
CA VAL A 49 -1.77 -4.69 -7.95
C VAL A 49 -2.05 -3.43 -8.76
N LYS A 50 -1.35 -3.29 -9.86
CA LYS A 50 -1.51 -2.22 -10.86
C LYS A 50 -1.42 -2.88 -12.24
N ASN A 51 -2.24 -2.41 -13.18
CA ASN A 51 -2.31 -2.99 -14.54
C ASN A 51 -2.57 -4.52 -14.60
N ARG A 52 -3.36 -5.07 -13.67
CA ARG A 52 -3.67 -6.52 -13.56
C ARG A 52 -2.43 -7.41 -13.29
N ARG A 53 -1.39 -6.83 -12.69
CA ARG A 53 -0.19 -7.52 -12.23
C ARG A 53 0.21 -6.93 -10.88
N ILE A 54 0.98 -7.67 -10.09
CA ILE A 54 1.67 -7.08 -8.95
C ILE A 54 2.96 -6.47 -9.47
N GLU A 55 3.06 -5.14 -9.36
CA GLU A 55 4.22 -4.37 -9.86
C GLU A 55 5.24 -4.10 -8.77
N SER A 56 4.80 -4.04 -7.51
CA SER A 56 5.65 -3.74 -6.38
C SER A 56 5.15 -4.37 -5.09
N SER A 57 6.06 -4.49 -4.13
CA SER A 57 5.74 -4.84 -2.75
C SER A 57 6.51 -3.96 -1.78
N MET A 58 5.95 -3.74 -0.60
CA MET A 58 6.59 -3.01 0.49
C MET A 58 6.46 -3.78 1.80
N GLY A 59 7.48 -3.69 2.66
CA GLY A 59 7.46 -4.23 4.01
C GLY A 59 6.59 -3.39 4.94
N VAL A 60 5.84 -4.03 5.83
CA VAL A 60 5.05 -3.35 6.85
C VAL A 60 5.95 -2.95 8.01
N LYS A 61 6.07 -1.65 8.24
CA LYS A 61 6.86 -1.09 9.34
C LYS A 61 6.03 -0.82 10.58
N ARG A 62 4.84 -0.22 10.41
CA ARG A 62 3.89 0.04 11.51
C ARG A 62 2.44 0.00 11.03
N ILE A 63 1.52 -0.37 11.92
CA ILE A 63 0.08 -0.38 11.66
C ILE A 63 -0.59 0.44 12.76
N GLU A 64 -1.37 1.44 12.37
CA GLU A 64 -2.14 2.28 13.28
C GLU A 64 -3.63 2.18 12.95
N GLU A 65 -4.49 1.80 13.91
CA GLU A 65 -5.90 1.46 13.64
C GLU A 65 -6.89 2.61 13.78
N LYS A 66 -6.47 3.70 14.42
CA LYS A 66 -7.31 4.88 14.73
C LYS A 66 -6.51 6.17 14.58
N THR A 67 -5.66 6.22 13.57
CA THR A 67 -4.84 7.40 13.29
C THR A 67 -5.45 8.19 12.15
N THR A 68 -5.23 9.51 12.21
CA THR A 68 -5.45 10.41 11.10
C THR A 68 -4.06 10.81 10.60
N ALA A 69 -3.70 10.39 9.40
CA ALA A 69 -2.49 10.88 8.74
C ALA A 69 -2.87 11.85 7.63
N SER A 70 -2.18 12.99 7.62
CA SER A 70 -2.22 13.93 6.52
C SER A 70 -1.14 13.53 5.51
N CYS A 71 -1.51 13.35 4.24
CA CYS A 71 -0.51 13.21 3.18
C CYS A 71 -0.09 14.61 2.72
N ASP A 72 1.18 14.96 2.89
CA ASP A 72 1.75 16.24 2.43
C ASP A 72 1.68 16.42 0.91
N VAL A 73 1.70 15.32 0.14
CA VAL A 73 1.69 15.35 -1.33
C VAL A 73 0.30 15.65 -1.88
N THR A 74 -0.73 15.00 -1.35
CA THR A 74 -2.12 15.17 -1.84
C THR A 74 -2.92 16.20 -1.05
N ASN A 75 -2.37 16.70 0.07
CA ASN A 75 -3.04 17.58 1.03
C ASN A 75 -4.40 17.01 1.52
N ARG A 76 -4.46 15.68 1.66
CA ARG A 76 -5.67 14.94 2.08
C ARG A 76 -5.43 14.30 3.43
N ASN A 77 -6.48 14.28 4.25
CA ASN A 77 -6.49 13.59 5.53
C ASN A 77 -7.10 12.21 5.37
N TRP A 78 -6.36 11.19 5.77
CA TRP A 78 -6.77 9.80 5.77
C TRP A 78 -6.98 9.37 7.22
N SER A 79 -8.21 9.01 7.59
CA SER A 79 -8.56 8.55 8.93
C SER A 79 -8.96 7.07 8.93
N GLY A 80 -8.43 6.29 9.85
CA GLY A 80 -8.78 4.87 9.98
C GLY A 80 -7.56 3.97 10.22
N CYS A 81 -7.54 2.80 9.57
CA CYS A 81 -6.41 1.89 9.66
C CYS A 81 -5.35 2.24 8.61
N LEU A 82 -4.22 2.75 9.06
CA LEU A 82 -3.10 3.16 8.24
C LEU A 82 -1.94 2.17 8.43
N ILE A 83 -1.49 1.61 7.32
CA ILE A 83 -0.30 0.77 7.27
C ILE A 83 0.82 1.63 6.72
N PHE A 84 1.87 1.84 7.49
CA PHE A 84 3.07 2.50 7.01
C PHE A 84 4.09 1.46 6.61
N MET A 85 4.72 1.70 5.47
CA MET A 85 5.52 0.71 4.78
C MET A 85 6.85 1.30 4.33
N ASP A 86 7.83 0.42 4.19
CA ASP A 86 9.18 0.70 3.67
C ASP A 86 9.66 -0.47 2.80
N ASP A 87 10.95 -0.50 2.45
CA ASP A 87 11.56 -1.59 1.68
C ASP A 87 10.81 -1.88 0.36
N LEU A 88 10.66 -0.83 -0.46
CA LEU A 88 10.08 -0.93 -1.80
C LEU A 88 10.87 -1.94 -2.64
N ARG A 89 10.16 -2.95 -3.16
CA ARG A 89 10.68 -3.92 -4.11
C ARG A 89 9.82 -3.93 -5.36
N GLN A 90 10.48 -3.99 -6.51
CA GLN A 90 9.80 -4.26 -7.77
C GLN A 90 9.48 -5.75 -7.85
N GLU A 91 8.22 -6.05 -8.14
CA GLU A 91 7.70 -7.40 -8.30
C GLU A 91 7.18 -7.57 -9.73
N TYR A 92 7.12 -8.81 -10.19
CA TYR A 92 6.54 -9.12 -11.50
C TYR A 92 5.69 -10.38 -11.43
N ILE A 93 4.51 -10.26 -10.81
CA ILE A 93 3.53 -11.37 -10.75
C ILE A 93 2.37 -11.04 -11.67
N PRO A 94 2.28 -11.66 -12.86
CA PRO A 94 1.23 -11.38 -13.83
C PRO A 94 -0.12 -12.01 -13.44
N ASN A 95 -1.18 -11.62 -14.15
CA ASN A 95 -2.52 -12.25 -14.11
C ASN A 95 -3.29 -12.10 -12.78
N ILE A 96 -3.05 -11.04 -12.02
CA ILE A 96 -3.85 -10.75 -10.83
C ILE A 96 -5.07 -9.91 -11.22
N LYS A 97 -6.27 -10.45 -11.01
CA LYS A 97 -7.52 -9.69 -11.19
C LYS A 97 -7.57 -8.60 -10.12
N GLY A 98 -7.82 -7.35 -10.55
CA GLY A 98 -8.04 -6.25 -9.61
C GLY A 98 -9.32 -6.47 -8.80
N PHE A 99 -9.30 -6.06 -7.54
CA PHE A 99 -10.41 -6.16 -6.59
C PHE A 99 -10.52 -4.86 -5.79
N GLN A 100 -11.60 -4.67 -5.04
CA GLN A 100 -11.72 -3.55 -4.12
C GLN A 100 -11.33 -4.00 -2.70
N GLY A 101 -10.47 -3.23 -2.04
CA GLY A 101 -9.98 -3.52 -0.69
C GLY A 101 -8.66 -4.31 -0.70
N PHE A 102 -8.56 -5.29 0.21
CA PHE A 102 -7.37 -6.13 0.38
C PHE A 102 -7.74 -7.62 0.45
N HIS A 103 -6.82 -8.47 0.01
CA HIS A 103 -6.86 -9.92 0.20
C HIS A 103 -5.57 -10.41 0.86
N TYR A 104 -5.63 -11.53 1.58
CA TYR A 104 -4.42 -12.22 2.05
C TYR A 104 -3.81 -12.97 0.90
N ARG A 105 -2.49 -12.87 0.72
CA ARG A 105 -1.73 -13.61 -0.29
C ARG A 105 -2.18 -15.08 -0.37
N TRP A 106 -2.45 -15.54 -1.58
CA TRP A 106 -3.12 -16.82 -1.84
C TRP A 106 -2.46 -17.66 -2.94
N TRP A 107 -1.26 -17.30 -3.35
CA TRP A 107 -0.40 -18.07 -4.26
C TRP A 107 0.80 -18.63 -3.51
#